data_AF-A0AA48QXY2-F1
#
_entry.id   AF-A0AA48QXY2-F1
#
_cell.length_a   1.000
_cell.length_b   1.000
_cell.length_c   1.000
_cell.angle_alpha   90.00
_cell.angle_beta   90.00
_cell.angle_gamma   90.00
#
_symmetry.space_group_name_H-M   'P 1'
#
loop_
_entity.id
_entity.type
_entity.pdbx_description
1 polymer ?
#
loop_
_entity_poly.entity_id
_entity_poly.type
_entity_poly.pdbx_seq_one_letter_code
_entity_poly.pdbx_strand_id
1 'polypeptide(L)'
;MTTLLRDALVSHLAALPNAAELGLTILVSAPKRTTALFPHAPSASVRCWETEYLVVMHSGAPGVAEGATGASHASQVGSATLATAATASSTAPAQPNISVQSIPSTQPSPAAESTPTTESNPTSQTKPTPTPSPTSTTHPPAPRVLAAAISAHLYTLPSPEPTSILYISKVDSSGYAPPSPLTRALASGLLSYFLSPTTRPGGPLGSVTATLFARSQGQYLFPNSVEGGGKRVLGGLGLCQWWKSVFEDTARLVGDVELAYLLPSYSASEAKGILGARRQGAEWTYAPPFQVPMFRAKRNLATLIPSLPDDPKTRFLEELVSSALDTPATHKDGKEKEGKRSRKDVEAAEDEAERRRAHGALARIPVDEFWERMGFRQECASGDVTGFFSARVGPESKEDKERSPSVEEVGRYEPPRTPYAVSKPLVERILTSMLNTDFGTRALAYAGTDMWLASTRALVIDEVGEDGWTASTARIAPKAMAGSAVAPPPKRKEETVTMLQPRKKKRV
;
A
#
# COMPACT_ATOMS: atom_id res chain seq x y z
N MET A 1 9.19 -8.26 26.19
CA MET A 1 9.09 -7.03 25.37
C MET A 1 8.12 -7.30 24.23
N THR A 2 7.27 -6.34 23.88
CA THR A 2 6.42 -6.43 22.68
C THR A 2 7.29 -6.30 21.43
N THR A 3 7.28 -7.29 20.55
CA THR A 3 7.99 -7.23 19.27
C THR A 3 7.39 -6.14 18.40
N LEU A 4 8.21 -5.21 17.88
CA LEU A 4 7.77 -4.20 16.93
C LEU A 4 7.70 -4.80 15.51
N LEU A 5 6.82 -4.25 14.66
CA LEU A 5 6.67 -4.69 13.27
C LEU A 5 8.01 -4.66 12.50
N ARG A 6 8.86 -3.66 12.76
CA ARG A 6 10.22 -3.57 12.21
C ARG A 6 11.06 -4.81 12.52
N ASP A 7 11.19 -5.17 13.79
CA ASP A 7 12.03 -6.29 14.22
C ASP A 7 11.48 -7.63 13.73
N ALA A 8 10.15 -7.78 13.71
CA ALA A 8 9.48 -8.94 13.14
C ALA A 8 9.77 -9.09 11.63
N LEU A 9 9.65 -8.00 10.86
CA LEU A 9 9.96 -8.00 9.43
C LEU A 9 11.45 -8.20 9.15
N VAL A 10 12.36 -7.60 9.92
CA VAL A 10 13.81 -7.85 9.80
C VAL A 10 14.12 -9.34 10.01
N SER A 11 13.58 -9.94 11.08
CA SER A 11 13.78 -11.37 11.38
C SER A 11 13.25 -12.27 10.25
N HIS A 12 12.03 -12.01 9.77
CA HIS A 12 11.40 -12.76 8.69
C HIS A 12 12.15 -12.61 7.34
N LEU A 13 12.56 -11.40 6.99
CA LEU A 13 13.25 -11.11 5.74
C LEU A 13 14.72 -11.57 5.75
N ALA A 14 15.40 -11.63 6.91
CA ALA A 14 16.75 -12.18 7.04
C ALA A 14 16.83 -13.70 6.78
N ALA A 15 15.69 -14.39 6.74
CA ALA A 15 15.62 -15.77 6.26
C ALA A 15 15.91 -15.87 4.74
N LEU A 16 15.53 -14.85 3.96
CA LEU A 16 15.56 -14.87 2.50
C LEU A 16 16.99 -14.83 1.93
N PRO A 17 17.29 -15.62 0.90
CA PRO A 17 18.46 -15.38 0.05
C PRO A 17 18.32 -14.01 -0.64
N ASN A 18 19.34 -13.17 -0.57
CA ASN A 18 19.40 -11.93 -1.33
C ASN A 18 20.84 -11.54 -1.71
N ALA A 19 21.00 -11.04 -2.94
CA ALA A 19 22.31 -10.71 -3.52
C ALA A 19 22.81 -9.29 -3.17
N ALA A 20 22.01 -8.48 -2.49
CA ALA A 20 22.32 -7.10 -2.12
C ALA A 20 21.96 -6.80 -0.66
N GLU A 21 22.43 -5.67 -0.12
CA GLU A 21 21.88 -5.14 1.13
C GLU A 21 20.44 -4.67 0.87
N LEU A 22 19.53 -4.96 1.79
CA LEU A 22 18.19 -4.39 1.83
C LEU A 22 18.11 -3.36 2.95
N GLY A 23 17.51 -2.21 2.66
CA GLY A 23 17.00 -1.31 3.69
C GLY A 23 15.49 -1.45 3.82
N LEU A 24 15.00 -1.34 5.05
CA LEU A 24 13.60 -1.35 5.43
C LEU A 24 13.28 -0.02 6.10
N THR A 25 12.21 0.64 5.66
CA THR A 25 11.62 1.83 6.29
C THR A 25 10.17 1.53 6.61
N ILE A 26 9.75 1.73 7.86
CA ILE A 26 8.37 1.56 8.31
C ILE A 26 7.93 2.84 8.97
N LEU A 27 6.90 3.46 8.40
CA LEU A 27 6.20 4.58 9.01
C LEU A 27 4.86 4.10 9.53
N VAL A 28 4.56 4.44 10.78
CA VAL A 28 3.30 4.09 11.46
C VAL A 28 2.66 5.38 11.93
N SER A 29 1.40 5.64 11.55
CA SER A 29 0.69 6.80 12.06
C SER A 29 0.36 6.65 13.55
N ALA A 30 0.21 7.75 14.28
CA ALA A 30 -0.46 7.72 15.57
C ALA A 30 -1.90 7.19 15.39
N PRO A 31 -2.41 6.32 16.28
CA PRO A 31 -3.79 5.86 16.21
C PRO A 31 -4.77 7.02 16.31
N LYS A 32 -5.64 7.18 15.30
CA LYS A 32 -6.64 8.26 15.22
C LYS A 32 -8.04 7.68 15.35
N ARG A 33 -8.89 8.28 16.20
CA ARG A 33 -10.31 7.91 16.25
C ARG A 33 -11.02 8.34 14.97
N THR A 34 -11.77 7.43 14.35
CA THR A 34 -12.57 7.66 13.15
C THR A 34 -13.93 6.98 13.25
N THR A 35 -14.86 7.42 12.41
CA THR A 35 -16.22 6.88 12.26
C THR A 35 -16.50 6.42 10.83
N ALA A 36 -15.53 6.61 9.93
CA ALA A 36 -15.68 6.43 8.49
C ALA A 36 -15.74 4.95 8.04
N LEU A 37 -15.42 3.99 8.92
CA LEU A 37 -15.40 2.56 8.57
C LEU A 37 -16.80 1.97 8.34
N PHE A 38 -17.81 2.45 9.07
CA PHE A 38 -19.21 2.05 8.90
C PHE A 38 -20.11 3.29 8.93
N PRO A 39 -20.04 4.15 7.88
CA PRO A 39 -20.64 5.49 7.89
C PRO A 39 -22.17 5.46 7.88
N HIS A 40 -22.76 4.35 7.44
CA HIS A 40 -24.21 4.15 7.33
C HIS A 40 -24.81 3.33 8.49
N ALA A 41 -24.03 2.98 9.51
CA ALA A 41 -24.53 2.20 10.65
C ALA A 41 -25.59 2.98 11.47
N PRO A 42 -26.57 2.29 12.10
CA PRO A 42 -27.73 2.95 12.71
C PRO A 42 -27.40 3.70 14.02
N SER A 43 -26.33 3.32 14.72
CA SER A 43 -25.75 4.17 15.77
C SER A 43 -24.75 5.13 15.12
N ALA A 44 -24.96 6.44 15.32
CA ALA A 44 -24.31 7.54 14.59
C ALA A 44 -22.77 7.59 14.57
N SER A 45 -22.07 6.67 15.23
CA SER A 45 -20.65 6.41 15.00
C SER A 45 -20.25 5.03 15.54
N VAL A 46 -19.97 4.06 14.65
CA VAL A 46 -19.13 2.91 15.01
C VAL A 46 -17.70 3.44 15.09
N ARG A 47 -17.36 4.01 16.25
CA ARG A 47 -16.04 4.59 16.50
C ARG A 47 -15.02 3.47 16.48
N CYS A 48 -14.01 3.59 15.64
CA CYS A 48 -12.83 2.73 15.63
C CYS A 48 -11.57 3.59 15.68
N TRP A 49 -10.45 2.95 15.95
CA TRP A 49 -9.13 3.52 15.76
C TRP A 49 -8.62 3.14 14.39
N GLU A 50 -8.11 4.10 13.63
CA GLU A 50 -7.36 3.91 12.39
C GLU A 50 -5.87 4.12 12.67
N THR A 51 -5.03 3.24 12.14
CA THR A 51 -3.57 3.38 12.11
C THR A 51 -3.07 3.04 10.72
N GLU A 52 -2.30 3.93 10.11
CA GLU A 52 -1.76 3.74 8.77
C GLU A 52 -0.33 3.25 8.81
N TYR A 53 0.00 2.34 7.90
CA TYR A 53 1.32 1.73 7.76
C TYR A 53 1.82 1.94 6.34
N LEU A 54 2.99 2.55 6.22
CA LEU A 54 3.77 2.58 4.98
C LEU A 54 5.07 1.80 5.21
N VAL A 55 5.16 0.64 4.59
CA VAL A 55 6.32 -0.27 4.66
C VAL A 55 7.03 -0.23 3.32
N VAL A 56 8.27 0.26 3.29
CA VAL A 56 9.06 0.43 2.07
C VAL A 56 10.38 -0.34 2.20
N MET A 57 10.69 -1.14 1.18
CA MET A 57 11.98 -1.79 1.00
C MET A 57 12.78 -1.06 -0.08
N HIS A 58 14.06 -0.84 0.16
CA HIS A 58 15.03 -0.46 -0.88
C HIS A 58 16.14 -1.51 -0.97
N SER A 59 16.72 -1.67 -2.16
CA SER A 59 17.84 -2.58 -2.42
C SER A 59 19.06 -1.79 -2.86
N GLY A 60 20.25 -2.20 -2.42
CA GLY A 60 21.50 -1.84 -3.09
C GLY A 60 21.51 -2.36 -4.54
N ALA A 61 22.31 -1.73 -5.39
CA ALA A 61 22.47 -2.13 -6.78
C ALA A 61 23.11 -3.52 -6.93
N PRO A 62 22.68 -4.33 -7.92
CA PRO A 62 23.41 -5.53 -8.28
C PRO A 62 24.82 -5.17 -8.77
N GLY A 63 25.84 -5.73 -8.13
CA GLY A 63 27.24 -5.65 -8.57
C GLY A 63 28.19 -4.81 -7.69
N VAL A 64 27.71 -4.11 -6.66
CA VAL A 64 28.58 -3.44 -5.68
C VAL A 64 28.68 -4.29 -4.42
N ALA A 65 29.46 -5.37 -4.50
CA ALA A 65 29.91 -6.09 -3.31
C ALA A 65 31.07 -5.29 -2.68
N GLU A 66 30.87 -4.71 -1.50
CA GLU A 66 31.96 -4.12 -0.74
C GLU A 66 32.90 -5.24 -0.24
N GLY A 67 34.09 -5.33 -0.84
CA GLY A 67 35.20 -6.10 -0.28
C GLY A 67 35.99 -6.97 -1.27
N ALA A 68 37.02 -6.40 -1.88
CA ALA A 68 38.26 -7.12 -2.24
C ALA A 68 39.41 -6.13 -2.42
N THR A 69 40.58 -6.48 -1.88
CA THR A 69 41.81 -5.64 -1.89
C THR A 69 42.40 -5.46 -3.28
N GLY A 70 43.11 -4.34 -3.44
CA GLY A 70 43.55 -3.77 -4.72
C GLY A 70 44.34 -4.65 -5.69
N ALA A 71 44.20 -4.28 -6.96
CA ALA A 71 45.26 -4.36 -7.96
C ALA A 71 45.06 -3.20 -8.96
N SER A 72 46.06 -2.33 -9.06
CA SER A 72 46.12 -1.31 -10.10
C SER A 72 46.35 -1.95 -11.46
N HIS A 73 45.56 -1.59 -12.47
CA HIS A 73 46.03 -1.70 -13.86
C HIS A 73 45.59 -0.47 -14.66
N ALA A 74 46.56 0.38 -14.98
CA ALA A 74 46.39 1.38 -16.02
C ALA A 74 46.41 0.70 -17.40
N SER A 75 45.45 1.06 -18.25
CA SER A 75 45.52 0.85 -19.70
C SER A 75 44.76 2.04 -20.32
N GLN A 76 45.49 3.09 -20.68
CA GLN A 76 46.13 3.29 -21.99
C GLN A 76 45.10 3.70 -23.06
N VAL A 77 45.24 4.96 -23.48
CA VAL A 77 44.38 5.63 -24.47
C VAL A 77 44.57 4.98 -25.84
N GLY A 78 43.50 4.45 -26.43
CA GLY A 78 43.46 3.90 -27.78
C GLY A 78 42.45 4.66 -28.65
N SER A 79 42.94 5.52 -29.54
CA SER A 79 42.12 6.25 -30.51
C SER A 79 41.92 5.43 -31.79
N ALA A 80 40.67 5.21 -32.19
CA ALA A 80 40.26 4.88 -33.56
C ALA A 80 38.76 5.19 -33.74
N THR A 81 38.41 6.36 -34.27
CA THR A 81 38.14 6.63 -35.70
C THR A 81 36.75 6.17 -36.19
N LEU A 82 35.97 7.17 -36.56
CA LEU A 82 34.68 7.15 -37.25
C LEU A 82 34.54 6.10 -38.36
N ALA A 83 33.37 5.47 -38.42
CA ALA A 83 32.80 4.91 -39.65
C ALA A 83 31.39 5.51 -39.86
N THR A 84 31.29 6.46 -40.79
CA THR A 84 30.04 7.06 -41.24
C THR A 84 29.34 6.14 -42.25
N ALA A 85 28.05 5.88 -42.05
CA ALA A 85 27.15 5.35 -43.08
C ALA A 85 25.80 6.07 -42.97
N ALA A 86 25.44 6.83 -44.00
CA ALA A 86 24.18 7.56 -44.08
C ALA A 86 23.21 6.83 -45.03
N THR A 87 21.90 6.89 -44.75
CA THR A 87 20.91 7.41 -45.72
C THR A 87 19.47 7.55 -45.17
N ALA A 88 18.83 8.63 -45.61
CA ALA A 88 17.42 8.73 -46.04
C ALA A 88 16.24 8.43 -45.07
N SER A 89 15.76 9.51 -44.45
CA SER A 89 14.37 10.04 -44.55
C SER A 89 13.14 9.11 -44.53
N SER A 90 12.21 9.40 -43.60
CA SER A 90 10.77 9.36 -43.88
C SER A 90 10.04 10.46 -43.09
N THR A 91 9.26 11.28 -43.79
CA THR A 91 8.49 12.42 -43.25
C THR A 91 7.14 11.96 -42.70
N ALA A 92 6.64 12.58 -41.63
CA ALA A 92 5.27 12.44 -41.14
C ALA A 92 4.68 13.80 -40.69
N PRO A 93 3.35 14.02 -40.73
CA PRO A 93 2.77 15.36 -40.87
C PRO A 93 2.39 16.05 -39.55
N ALA A 94 2.13 17.36 -39.66
CA ALA A 94 1.75 18.25 -38.55
C ALA A 94 0.27 18.12 -38.11
N GLN A 95 0.04 18.43 -36.84
CA GLN A 95 -1.26 18.72 -36.20
C GLN A 95 -1.06 19.85 -35.15
N PRO A 96 -2.13 20.56 -34.69
CA PRO A 96 -2.06 22.02 -34.59
C PRO A 96 -1.56 22.61 -33.27
N ASN A 97 -1.17 23.88 -33.38
CA ASN A 97 -0.78 24.77 -32.29
C ASN A 97 -2.01 25.25 -31.50
N ILE A 98 -1.97 25.17 -30.16
CA ILE A 98 -2.86 25.91 -29.25
C ILE A 98 -2.01 26.63 -28.22
N SER A 99 -2.08 27.96 -28.23
CA SER A 99 -1.31 28.84 -27.36
C SER A 99 -1.86 28.89 -25.93
N VAL A 100 -0.97 28.92 -24.95
CA VAL A 100 -1.27 29.41 -23.58
C VAL A 100 -0.34 30.58 -23.28
N GLN A 101 -0.90 31.70 -22.82
CA GLN A 101 -0.19 32.96 -22.62
C GLN A 101 0.59 32.97 -21.28
N SER A 102 1.74 33.63 -21.29
CA SER A 102 2.64 33.82 -20.14
C SER A 102 2.72 35.29 -19.72
N ILE A 103 2.46 35.62 -18.45
CA ILE A 103 2.84 36.90 -17.81
C ILE A 103 3.06 36.68 -16.28
N PRO A 104 3.74 37.56 -15.52
CA PRO A 104 5.13 37.26 -15.15
C PRO A 104 5.45 37.39 -13.64
N SER A 105 6.68 37.05 -13.27
CA SER A 105 7.27 37.33 -11.94
C SER A 105 7.54 38.82 -11.72
N THR A 106 7.42 39.28 -10.46
CA THR A 106 7.92 40.60 -10.02
C THR A 106 8.69 40.48 -8.71
N GLN A 107 9.91 40.99 -8.70
CA GLN A 107 10.82 41.12 -7.56
C GLN A 107 10.68 42.51 -6.93
N PRO A 108 11.01 42.69 -5.63
CA PRO A 108 11.50 44.01 -5.20
C PRO A 108 12.69 43.99 -4.22
N SER A 109 13.51 45.03 -4.33
CA SER A 109 14.57 45.52 -3.42
C SER A 109 15.12 46.83 -4.02
N PRO A 110 15.86 47.69 -3.29
CA PRO A 110 15.94 47.93 -1.83
C PRO A 110 15.77 49.43 -1.47
N ALA A 111 15.91 49.80 -0.19
CA ALA A 111 16.25 51.18 0.24
C ALA A 111 16.97 51.19 1.61
N ALA A 112 17.87 52.15 1.82
CA ALA A 112 18.64 52.38 3.07
C ALA A 112 17.90 53.41 3.99
N GLU A 113 18.38 53.98 5.10
CA GLU A 113 19.72 54.12 5.70
C GLU A 113 19.59 54.65 7.15
N SER A 114 20.58 54.42 8.05
CA SER A 114 21.11 55.37 9.09
C SER A 114 21.76 54.70 10.31
N THR A 115 22.81 55.35 10.83
CA THR A 115 23.70 55.00 11.96
C THR A 115 23.67 56.15 13.00
N PRO A 116 24.60 56.35 13.98
CA PRO A 116 25.67 55.51 14.56
C PRO A 116 25.74 55.54 16.13
N THR A 117 26.67 54.78 16.74
CA THR A 117 27.57 55.27 17.81
C THR A 117 28.80 54.39 18.06
N THR A 118 29.90 55.02 18.49
CA THR A 118 31.20 54.48 18.97
C THR A 118 31.07 53.74 20.32
N GLU A 119 31.99 52.95 20.90
CA GLU A 119 33.46 52.71 20.76
C GLU A 119 33.80 51.32 21.44
N SER A 120 35.01 50.75 21.59
CA SER A 120 36.43 51.09 21.28
C SER A 120 37.27 49.79 21.09
N ASN A 121 38.60 49.85 21.19
CA ASN A 121 39.56 48.72 21.26
C ASN A 121 40.82 49.20 22.05
N PRO A 122 41.67 48.36 22.71
CA PRO A 122 42.71 47.64 21.96
C PRO A 122 43.30 46.32 22.56
N THR A 123 44.01 45.57 21.71
CA THR A 123 45.12 44.63 22.00
C THR A 123 44.87 43.31 22.77
N SER A 124 45.09 42.18 22.10
CA SER A 124 46.34 41.40 22.21
C SER A 124 46.38 40.19 21.28
N GLN A 125 47.59 39.75 20.90
CA GLN A 125 47.83 38.73 19.87
C GLN A 125 47.83 37.31 20.45
N THR A 126 47.34 36.33 19.69
CA THR A 126 48.00 35.00 19.57
C THR A 126 47.47 34.24 18.36
N LYS A 127 48.40 33.64 17.59
CA LYS A 127 48.14 32.88 16.36
C LYS A 127 48.34 31.39 16.64
N PRO A 128 47.34 30.52 16.41
CA PRO A 128 47.56 29.09 16.27
C PRO A 128 47.59 28.65 14.80
N THR A 129 48.49 27.71 14.51
CA THR A 129 48.71 27.07 13.20
C THR A 129 47.55 26.16 12.80
N PRO A 130 47.13 26.10 11.52
CA PRO A 130 46.15 25.11 11.08
C PRO A 130 46.77 23.70 11.08
N THR A 131 46.28 22.84 11.96
CA THR A 131 46.55 21.39 11.90
C THR A 131 45.68 20.80 10.78
N PRO A 132 46.22 19.99 9.85
CA PRO A 132 45.41 19.38 8.81
C PRO A 132 44.54 18.26 9.40
N SER A 133 43.24 18.53 9.54
CA SER A 133 42.24 17.49 9.79
C SER A 133 42.26 16.46 8.65
N PRO A 134 42.17 15.15 8.92
CA PRO A 134 42.14 14.15 7.86
C PRO A 134 40.88 14.34 7.01
N THR A 135 41.07 14.57 5.72
CA THR A 135 40.00 14.57 4.72
C THR A 135 39.39 13.17 4.65
N SER A 136 38.24 12.98 5.32
CA SER A 136 37.39 11.82 5.10
C SER A 136 36.99 11.79 3.63
N THR A 137 37.59 10.89 2.87
CA THR A 137 37.30 10.72 1.45
C THR A 137 35.93 10.05 1.35
N THR A 138 34.87 10.88 1.32
CA THR A 138 33.48 10.41 1.34
C THR A 138 33.17 9.78 -0.01
N HIS A 139 33.36 8.47 -0.13
CA HIS A 139 32.84 7.72 -1.26
C HIS A 139 31.32 7.97 -1.36
N PRO A 140 30.78 8.22 -2.58
CA PRO A 140 29.34 8.35 -2.73
C PRO A 140 28.69 7.04 -2.24
N PRO A 141 27.55 7.11 -1.51
CA PRO A 141 26.89 5.93 -1.00
C PRO A 141 26.54 4.98 -2.16
N ALA A 142 26.66 3.67 -1.92
CA ALA A 142 26.39 2.66 -2.93
C ALA A 142 24.99 2.86 -3.54
N PRO A 143 24.86 2.86 -4.88
CA PRO A 143 23.61 3.22 -5.55
C PRO A 143 22.49 2.25 -5.14
N ARG A 144 21.31 2.79 -4.86
CA ARG A 144 20.17 2.06 -4.29
C ARG A 144 18.86 2.46 -4.96
N VAL A 145 17.89 1.56 -4.92
CA VAL A 145 16.58 1.75 -5.55
C VAL A 145 15.45 1.23 -4.65
N LEU A 146 14.34 1.97 -4.56
CA LEU A 146 13.12 1.47 -3.91
C LEU A 146 12.69 0.20 -4.67
N ALA A 147 12.46 -0.88 -3.94
CA ALA A 147 12.33 -2.23 -4.46
C ALA A 147 10.89 -2.73 -4.42
N ALA A 148 10.25 -2.60 -3.25
CA ALA A 148 8.90 -3.03 -2.97
C ALA A 148 8.28 -2.14 -1.89
N ALA A 149 6.97 -1.95 -1.91
CA ALA A 149 6.27 -1.20 -0.87
C ALA A 149 4.88 -1.78 -0.60
N ILE A 150 4.40 -1.56 0.63
CA ILE A 150 3.04 -1.87 1.09
C ILE A 150 2.47 -0.65 1.80
N SER A 151 1.27 -0.24 1.40
CA SER A 151 0.41 0.68 2.14
C SER A 151 -0.77 -0.11 2.72
N ALA A 152 -0.98 0.00 4.03
CA ALA A 152 -2.02 -0.73 4.75
C ALA A 152 -2.66 0.13 5.85
N HIS A 153 -3.92 -0.19 6.17
CA HIS A 153 -4.68 0.46 7.24
C HIS A 153 -5.10 -0.61 8.26
N LEU A 154 -4.84 -0.35 9.54
CA LEU A 154 -5.36 -1.13 10.65
C LEU A 154 -6.53 -0.37 11.29
N TYR A 155 -7.72 -0.94 11.20
CA TYR A 155 -8.90 -0.46 11.93
C TYR A 155 -9.13 -1.36 13.14
N THR A 156 -9.35 -0.78 14.33
CA THR A 156 -9.64 -1.54 15.55
C THR A 156 -10.87 -0.99 16.26
N LEU A 157 -11.86 -1.83 16.52
CA LEU A 157 -13.04 -1.46 17.29
C LEU A 157 -12.74 -1.53 18.81
N PRO A 158 -13.15 -0.52 19.61
CA PRO A 158 -12.85 -0.41 21.03
C PRO A 158 -13.85 -1.21 21.88
N SER A 159 -13.71 -2.53 21.84
CA SER A 159 -14.41 -3.52 22.68
C SER A 159 -13.44 -4.19 23.69
N PRO A 160 -13.92 -4.86 24.75
CA PRO A 160 -13.05 -5.60 25.68
C PRO A 160 -12.26 -6.72 25.00
N GLU A 161 -12.89 -7.41 24.06
CA GLU A 161 -12.27 -8.30 23.07
C GLU A 161 -12.19 -7.51 21.75
N PRO A 162 -11.05 -6.88 21.41
CA PRO A 162 -10.97 -6.00 20.23
C PRO A 162 -11.10 -6.80 18.93
N THR A 163 -11.86 -6.24 17.99
CA THR A 163 -12.02 -6.80 16.64
C THR A 163 -11.41 -5.81 15.64
N SER A 164 -10.49 -6.29 14.81
CA SER A 164 -9.71 -5.44 13.90
C SER A 164 -9.82 -5.87 12.42
N ILE A 165 -9.69 -4.91 11.51
CA ILE A 165 -9.40 -5.14 10.09
C ILE A 165 -7.97 -4.70 9.82
N LEU A 166 -7.16 -5.58 9.24
CA LEU A 166 -5.96 -5.18 8.51
C LEU A 166 -6.30 -5.12 7.02
N TYR A 167 -6.47 -3.93 6.48
CA TYR A 167 -6.69 -3.73 5.05
C TYR A 167 -5.37 -3.48 4.33
N ILE A 168 -5.01 -4.36 3.40
CA ILE A 168 -3.88 -4.11 2.49
C ILE A 168 -4.40 -3.31 1.30
N SER A 169 -4.13 -2.00 1.30
CA SER A 169 -4.62 -1.07 0.28
C SER A 169 -3.83 -1.20 -1.02
N LYS A 170 -2.49 -1.13 -0.94
CA LYS A 170 -1.60 -1.14 -2.12
C LYS A 170 -0.35 -1.97 -1.83
N VAL A 171 0.04 -2.82 -2.78
CA VAL A 171 1.33 -3.51 -2.81
C VAL A 171 1.92 -3.38 -4.21
N ASP A 172 3.20 -3.05 -4.29
CA ASP A 172 3.88 -2.90 -5.59
C ASP A 172 5.36 -3.30 -5.50
N SER A 173 5.99 -3.41 -6.68
CA SER A 173 7.44 -3.53 -6.85
C SER A 173 7.92 -2.67 -8.01
N SER A 174 9.10 -2.08 -7.91
CA SER A 174 9.61 -1.18 -8.95
C SER A 174 10.21 -1.91 -10.17
N GLY A 175 10.59 -3.17 -10.00
CA GLY A 175 11.28 -3.97 -11.03
C GLY A 175 12.78 -3.73 -11.15
N TYR A 176 13.38 -2.81 -10.36
CA TYR A 176 14.81 -2.49 -10.44
C TYR A 176 15.70 -3.24 -9.45
N ALA A 177 15.12 -3.85 -8.41
CA ALA A 177 15.86 -4.68 -7.46
C ALA A 177 16.24 -6.05 -8.07
N PRO A 178 17.29 -6.72 -7.56
CA PRO A 178 17.65 -8.07 -7.98
C PRO A 178 16.47 -9.06 -7.87
N PRO A 179 16.30 -10.00 -8.83
CA PRO A 179 15.21 -10.98 -8.80
C PRO A 179 15.18 -11.78 -7.49
N SER A 180 14.11 -11.59 -6.72
CA SER A 180 13.94 -12.17 -5.39
C SER A 180 12.45 -12.32 -5.05
N PRO A 181 12.07 -13.19 -4.10
CA PRO A 181 10.70 -13.27 -3.60
C PRO A 181 10.33 -12.13 -2.63
N LEU A 182 11.09 -11.03 -2.61
CA LEU A 182 11.02 -9.96 -1.59
C LEU A 182 9.61 -9.45 -1.32
N THR A 183 8.87 -9.02 -2.34
CA THR A 183 7.50 -8.48 -2.19
C THR A 183 6.53 -9.50 -1.57
N ARG A 184 6.68 -10.79 -1.90
CA ARG A 184 5.85 -11.88 -1.39
C ARG A 184 6.14 -12.14 0.09
N ALA A 185 7.42 -12.18 0.45
CA ALA A 185 7.86 -12.38 1.82
C ALA A 185 7.56 -11.17 2.71
N LEU A 186 7.66 -9.95 2.18
CA LEU A 186 7.25 -8.72 2.85
C LEU A 186 5.76 -8.75 3.19
N ALA A 187 4.91 -9.11 2.22
CA ALA A 187 3.47 -9.25 2.43
C ALA A 187 3.15 -10.38 3.42
N SER A 188 3.74 -11.57 3.28
CA SER A 188 3.46 -12.69 4.19
C SER A 188 3.94 -12.40 5.62
N GLY A 189 5.07 -11.71 5.78
CA GLY A 189 5.60 -11.28 7.08
C GLY A 189 4.72 -10.22 7.76
N LEU A 190 4.23 -9.24 7.00
CA LEU A 190 3.30 -8.22 7.48
C LEU A 190 2.00 -8.85 7.99
N LEU A 191 1.40 -9.75 7.21
CA LEU A 191 0.21 -10.49 7.62
C LEU A 191 0.49 -11.36 8.84
N SER A 192 1.63 -12.06 8.89
CA SER A 192 1.98 -12.94 10.02
C SER A 192 2.13 -12.17 11.33
N TYR A 193 2.71 -10.95 11.29
CA TYR A 193 2.79 -10.07 12.45
C TYR A 193 1.40 -9.70 13.00
N PHE A 194 0.46 -9.29 12.14
CA PHE A 194 -0.87 -8.88 12.58
C PHE A 194 -1.83 -10.02 12.89
N LEU A 195 -1.56 -11.25 12.45
CA LEU A 195 -2.39 -12.43 12.75
C LEU A 195 -1.83 -13.28 13.91
N SER A 196 -0.53 -13.19 14.21
CA SER A 196 0.10 -13.90 15.33
C SER A 196 -0.52 -13.49 16.68
N PRO A 197 -0.87 -14.45 17.58
CA PRO A 197 -1.48 -14.16 18.87
C PRO A 197 -0.58 -13.36 19.83
N THR A 198 0.73 -13.27 19.57
CA THR A 198 1.69 -12.50 20.38
C THR A 198 1.80 -11.02 20.00
N THR A 199 1.38 -10.65 18.78
CA THR A 199 1.59 -9.31 18.19
C THR A 199 0.32 -8.67 17.61
N ARG A 200 -0.76 -9.43 17.42
CA ARG A 200 -2.06 -8.90 16.99
C ARG A 200 -2.69 -7.97 18.04
N PRO A 201 -3.51 -6.97 17.64
CA PRO A 201 -4.29 -6.16 18.57
C PRO A 201 -5.12 -7.03 19.53
N GLY A 202 -5.10 -6.72 20.83
CA GLY A 202 -5.71 -7.54 21.88
C GLY A 202 -5.01 -8.86 22.21
N GLY A 203 -3.90 -9.19 21.56
CA GLY A 203 -3.18 -10.45 21.78
C GLY A 203 -4.08 -11.68 21.57
N PRO A 204 -4.01 -12.72 22.43
CA PRO A 204 -4.82 -13.92 22.28
C PRO A 204 -6.34 -13.67 22.29
N LEU A 205 -6.83 -12.64 23.01
CA LEU A 205 -8.25 -12.33 23.13
C LEU A 205 -8.79 -11.48 21.95
N GLY A 206 -7.91 -10.79 21.23
CA GLY A 206 -8.31 -10.01 20.07
C GLY A 206 -8.51 -10.87 18.82
N SER A 207 -9.34 -10.37 17.91
CA SER A 207 -9.55 -10.94 16.58
C SER A 207 -9.11 -9.97 15.48
N VAL A 208 -8.59 -10.51 14.39
CA VAL A 208 -8.14 -9.74 13.23
C VAL A 208 -8.64 -10.41 11.96
N THR A 209 -9.27 -9.63 11.09
CA THR A 209 -9.55 -10.01 9.70
C THR A 209 -8.61 -9.21 8.80
N ALA A 210 -7.56 -9.86 8.30
CA ALA A 210 -6.74 -9.29 7.24
C ALA A 210 -7.46 -9.46 5.90
N THR A 211 -7.63 -8.41 5.12
CA THR A 211 -8.42 -8.42 3.88
C THR A 211 -7.81 -7.54 2.78
N LEU A 212 -8.08 -7.90 1.53
CA LEU A 212 -7.71 -7.10 0.35
C LEU A 212 -8.61 -7.41 -0.85
N PHE A 213 -8.57 -6.53 -1.86
CA PHE A 213 -9.10 -6.77 -3.19
C PHE A 213 -7.94 -6.86 -4.20
N ALA A 214 -7.78 -8.03 -4.81
CA ALA A 214 -6.79 -8.30 -5.83
C ALA A 214 -7.33 -7.94 -7.21
N ARG A 215 -6.73 -6.93 -7.85
CA ARG A 215 -6.95 -6.55 -9.25
C ARG A 215 -5.60 -6.30 -9.90
N SER A 216 -5.43 -6.63 -11.18
CA SER A 216 -4.19 -6.30 -11.89
C SER A 216 -4.20 -4.83 -12.37
N GLN A 217 -3.08 -4.15 -12.17
CA GLN A 217 -2.73 -2.85 -12.78
C GLN A 217 -1.22 -2.82 -13.03
N GLY A 218 -0.76 -1.98 -13.96
CA GLY A 218 0.66 -1.85 -14.29
C GLY A 218 1.51 -1.28 -13.13
N GLN A 219 0.92 -0.44 -12.28
CA GLN A 219 1.56 0.18 -11.11
C GLN A 219 0.53 0.64 -10.07
N TYR A 220 0.97 0.70 -8.82
CA TYR A 220 0.20 1.16 -7.66
C TYR A 220 0.95 2.18 -6.80
N LEU A 221 2.26 1.98 -6.61
CA LEU A 221 3.11 2.79 -5.71
C LEU A 221 4.36 3.33 -6.40
N PHE A 222 4.75 2.77 -7.56
CA PHE A 222 5.93 3.18 -8.32
C PHE A 222 5.52 3.72 -9.71
N PRO A 223 5.30 5.04 -9.87
CA PRO A 223 4.92 5.66 -11.13
C PRO A 223 5.87 5.30 -12.29
N ASN A 224 5.31 4.99 -13.45
CA ASN A 224 6.00 4.61 -14.69
C ASN A 224 6.88 3.35 -14.61
N SER A 225 6.90 2.63 -13.47
CA SER A 225 7.75 1.44 -13.28
C SER A 225 7.48 0.30 -14.28
N VAL A 226 6.33 0.29 -14.94
CA VAL A 226 6.01 -0.65 -16.03
C VAL A 226 6.81 -0.39 -17.30
N GLU A 227 7.21 0.86 -17.54
CA GLU A 227 7.97 1.30 -18.73
C GLU A 227 9.47 0.97 -18.58
N GLY A 228 9.95 0.88 -17.34
CA GLY A 228 11.35 0.61 -16.97
C GLY A 228 11.93 -0.75 -17.37
N GLY A 229 11.15 -1.63 -17.98
CA GLY A 229 11.57 -2.92 -18.55
C GLY A 229 11.97 -4.01 -17.54
N GLY A 230 12.25 -3.68 -16.27
CA GLY A 230 12.58 -4.65 -15.22
C GLY A 230 11.37 -5.25 -14.49
N LYS A 231 10.20 -4.61 -14.57
CA LYS A 231 9.01 -4.98 -13.81
C LYS A 231 8.22 -6.10 -14.49
N ARG A 232 8.00 -7.21 -13.79
CA ARG A 232 7.08 -8.27 -14.20
C ARG A 232 5.69 -8.05 -13.61
N VAL A 233 4.82 -7.38 -14.36
CA VAL A 233 3.40 -7.24 -14.01
C VAL A 233 2.70 -8.61 -14.13
N LEU A 234 1.87 -8.96 -13.15
CA LEU A 234 1.03 -10.15 -13.18
C LEU A 234 -0.37 -9.78 -13.69
N GLY A 235 -0.90 -10.52 -14.68
CA GLY A 235 -2.34 -10.48 -14.97
C GLY A 235 -3.17 -10.95 -13.77
N GLY A 236 -4.46 -10.63 -13.74
CA GLY A 236 -5.35 -10.82 -12.60
C GLY A 236 -5.37 -12.24 -12.06
N LEU A 237 -5.39 -13.25 -12.94
CA LEU A 237 -5.24 -14.66 -12.56
C LEU A 237 -3.93 -14.91 -11.80
N GLY A 238 -2.80 -14.47 -12.36
CA GLY A 238 -1.49 -14.63 -11.75
C GLY A 238 -1.37 -13.88 -10.41
N LEU A 239 -2.02 -12.73 -10.29
CA LEU A 239 -2.08 -11.95 -9.05
C LEU A 239 -2.95 -12.60 -7.98
N CYS A 240 -4.12 -13.15 -8.34
CA CYS A 240 -4.98 -13.88 -7.42
C CYS A 240 -4.29 -15.18 -6.94
N GLN A 241 -3.61 -15.90 -7.84
CA GLN A 241 -2.77 -17.04 -7.48
C GLN A 241 -1.60 -16.63 -6.57
N TRP A 242 -0.97 -15.48 -6.81
CA TRP A 242 0.09 -14.93 -5.97
C TRP A 242 -0.41 -14.56 -4.56
N TRP A 243 -1.58 -13.91 -4.44
CA TRP A 243 -2.19 -13.59 -3.16
C TRP A 243 -2.63 -14.82 -2.38
N LYS A 244 -3.31 -15.79 -3.00
CA LYS A 244 -3.56 -17.12 -2.40
C LYS A 244 -2.27 -17.72 -1.85
N SER A 245 -1.20 -17.63 -2.64
CA SER A 245 0.14 -18.07 -2.24
C SER A 245 0.71 -17.33 -1.02
N VAL A 246 0.51 -16.01 -0.91
CA VAL A 246 0.93 -15.21 0.26
C VAL A 246 0.16 -15.64 1.51
N PHE A 247 -1.18 -15.76 1.43
CA PHE A 247 -2.01 -16.19 2.54
C PHE A 247 -1.72 -17.63 2.99
N GLU A 248 -1.47 -18.55 2.06
CA GLU A 248 -1.02 -19.91 2.38
C GLU A 248 0.35 -19.91 3.08
N ASP A 249 1.26 -18.98 2.75
CA ASP A 249 2.54 -18.85 3.44
C ASP A 249 2.35 -18.30 4.86
N THR A 250 1.48 -17.31 5.03
CA THR A 250 1.09 -16.78 6.34
C THR A 250 0.41 -17.82 7.23
N ALA A 251 -0.52 -18.62 6.69
CA ALA A 251 -1.16 -19.69 7.46
C ALA A 251 -0.13 -20.73 7.97
N ARG A 252 0.90 -21.06 7.18
CA ARG A 252 2.00 -21.93 7.66
C ARG A 252 2.90 -21.28 8.73
N LEU A 253 2.92 -19.96 8.84
CA LEU A 253 3.71 -19.22 9.83
C LEU A 253 2.94 -18.96 11.14
N VAL A 254 1.62 -18.80 11.04
CA VAL A 254 0.73 -18.44 12.17
C VAL A 254 -0.01 -19.67 12.74
N GLY A 255 -0.29 -20.68 11.91
CA GLY A 255 -1.05 -21.86 12.28
C GLY A 255 -2.54 -21.68 11.99
N ASP A 256 -3.34 -21.62 13.06
CA ASP A 256 -4.80 -21.59 13.00
C ASP A 256 -5.34 -20.26 12.43
N VAL A 257 -5.71 -20.29 11.14
CA VAL A 257 -6.15 -19.13 10.36
C VAL A 257 -7.29 -19.55 9.43
N GLU A 258 -8.46 -18.93 9.59
CA GLU A 258 -9.59 -19.07 8.67
C GLU A 258 -9.26 -18.35 7.35
N LEU A 259 -9.08 -19.08 6.25
CA LEU A 259 -8.85 -18.50 4.92
C LEU A 259 -10.14 -18.51 4.09
N ALA A 260 -10.50 -17.35 3.55
CA ALA A 260 -11.64 -17.21 2.65
C ALA A 260 -11.29 -16.39 1.40
N TYR A 261 -11.93 -16.71 0.29
CA TYR A 261 -11.80 -15.97 -0.96
C TYR A 261 -13.11 -15.96 -1.75
N LEU A 262 -13.32 -14.91 -2.53
CA LEU A 262 -14.38 -14.79 -3.52
C LEU A 262 -13.77 -14.27 -4.82
N LEU A 263 -14.02 -14.95 -5.94
CA LEU A 263 -13.75 -14.41 -7.27
C LEU A 263 -15.09 -13.96 -7.86
N PRO A 264 -15.42 -12.66 -7.88
CA PRO A 264 -16.73 -12.21 -8.38
C PRO A 264 -16.95 -12.68 -9.82
N SER A 265 -18.20 -12.98 -10.17
CA SER A 265 -18.62 -13.56 -11.46
C SER A 265 -18.20 -15.01 -11.73
N TYR A 266 -17.56 -15.71 -10.77
CA TYR A 266 -17.27 -17.14 -10.87
C TYR A 266 -18.06 -17.94 -9.83
N SER A 267 -18.43 -19.17 -10.16
CA SER A 267 -18.91 -20.15 -9.17
C SER A 267 -17.76 -20.67 -8.31
N ALA A 268 -18.08 -21.24 -7.15
CA ALA A 268 -17.10 -21.90 -6.27
C ALA A 268 -16.31 -23.01 -6.99
N SER A 269 -16.94 -23.70 -7.94
CA SER A 269 -16.31 -24.77 -8.72
C SER A 269 -15.31 -24.25 -9.76
N GLU A 270 -15.65 -23.17 -10.47
CA GLU A 270 -14.76 -22.53 -11.43
C GLU A 270 -13.59 -21.86 -10.71
N ALA A 271 -13.86 -21.09 -9.66
CA ALA A 271 -12.84 -20.40 -8.87
C ALA A 271 -11.81 -21.37 -8.27
N LYS A 272 -12.26 -22.54 -7.80
CA LYS A 272 -11.39 -23.63 -7.33
C LYS A 272 -10.53 -24.23 -8.46
N GLY A 273 -11.07 -24.35 -9.67
CA GLY A 273 -10.29 -24.76 -10.85
C GLY A 273 -9.23 -23.73 -11.25
N ILE A 274 -9.62 -22.44 -11.25
CA ILE A 274 -8.82 -21.29 -11.67
C ILE A 274 -7.63 -21.04 -10.73
N LEU A 275 -7.84 -21.07 -9.41
CA LEU A 275 -6.76 -20.87 -8.43
C LEU A 275 -5.93 -22.13 -8.13
N GLY A 276 -6.31 -23.27 -8.73
CA GLY A 276 -5.61 -24.54 -8.62
C GLY A 276 -5.69 -25.17 -7.21
N ALA A 277 -4.93 -26.25 -7.03
CA ALA A 277 -4.94 -27.03 -5.80
C ALA A 277 -4.58 -26.18 -4.55
N ARG A 278 -5.17 -26.54 -3.40
CA ARG A 278 -4.72 -26.06 -2.09
C ARG A 278 -3.34 -26.64 -1.77
N ARG A 279 -2.48 -25.86 -1.12
CA ARG A 279 -1.32 -26.44 -0.43
C ARG A 279 -1.77 -27.20 0.82
N GLN A 280 -0.96 -28.15 1.27
CA GLN A 280 -1.21 -28.87 2.52
C GLN A 280 -1.19 -27.88 3.70
N GLY A 281 -2.13 -28.04 4.64
CA GLY A 281 -2.28 -27.17 5.81
C GLY A 281 -3.00 -25.84 5.56
N ALA A 282 -3.58 -25.61 4.37
CA ALA A 282 -4.38 -24.41 4.08
C ALA A 282 -5.77 -24.82 3.53
N GLU A 283 -6.78 -24.85 4.40
CA GLU A 283 -8.18 -24.97 4.00
C GLU A 283 -8.71 -23.58 3.58
N TRP A 284 -9.46 -23.53 2.48
CA TRP A 284 -9.99 -22.30 1.90
C TRP A 284 -11.49 -22.42 1.71
N THR A 285 -12.24 -21.50 2.31
CA THR A 285 -13.69 -21.35 2.10
C THR A 285 -13.94 -20.42 0.92
N TYR A 286 -14.83 -20.82 -0.01
CA TYR A 286 -15.29 -19.94 -1.07
C TYR A 286 -16.44 -19.08 -0.56
N ALA A 287 -16.13 -17.85 -0.12
CA ALA A 287 -17.10 -16.94 0.45
C ALA A 287 -16.57 -15.49 0.49
N PRO A 288 -17.45 -14.48 0.47
CA PRO A 288 -17.04 -13.09 0.67
C PRO A 288 -16.41 -12.83 2.05
N PRO A 289 -15.56 -11.80 2.16
CA PRO A 289 -15.17 -11.26 3.46
C PRO A 289 -16.40 -10.63 4.16
N PHE A 290 -16.35 -10.55 5.49
CA PHE A 290 -17.41 -9.95 6.33
C PHE A 290 -18.79 -10.62 6.16
N GLN A 291 -18.93 -11.85 6.65
CA GLN A 291 -20.23 -12.55 6.69
C GLN A 291 -21.03 -12.29 7.99
N VAL A 292 -20.32 -11.93 9.06
CA VAL A 292 -20.83 -11.60 10.40
C VAL A 292 -20.44 -10.17 10.77
N PRO A 293 -21.33 -9.34 11.35
CA PRO A 293 -20.99 -7.99 11.82
C PRO A 293 -19.87 -7.98 12.85
N MET A 294 -18.97 -7.00 12.76
CA MET A 294 -17.85 -6.82 13.72
C MET A 294 -18.26 -6.22 15.07
N PHE A 295 -19.53 -5.86 15.22
CA PHE A 295 -20.10 -5.22 16.40
C PHE A 295 -21.57 -5.64 16.51
N ARG A 296 -22.14 -5.54 17.72
CA ARG A 296 -23.53 -5.95 17.98
C ARG A 296 -24.51 -5.07 17.21
N ALA A 297 -25.00 -5.57 16.08
CA ALA A 297 -25.99 -4.92 15.24
C ALA A 297 -26.78 -5.96 14.42
N LYS A 298 -27.98 -5.59 13.94
CA LYS A 298 -28.74 -6.42 13.00
C LYS A 298 -27.97 -6.53 11.67
N ARG A 299 -27.68 -7.74 11.22
CA ARG A 299 -26.98 -8.04 9.95
C ARG A 299 -27.71 -7.38 8.76
N ASN A 300 -27.04 -6.43 8.12
CA ASN A 300 -27.40 -5.82 6.85
C ASN A 300 -26.16 -5.15 6.23
N LEU A 301 -26.20 -4.67 4.98
CA LEU A 301 -25.00 -4.13 4.31
C LEU A 301 -24.31 -3.01 5.11
N ALA A 302 -25.06 -2.08 5.70
CA ALA A 302 -24.52 -0.94 6.44
C ALA A 302 -23.86 -1.30 7.78
N THR A 303 -24.13 -2.49 8.31
CA THR A 303 -23.54 -3.00 9.55
C THR A 303 -22.50 -4.10 9.31
N LEU A 304 -22.36 -4.55 8.06
CA LEU A 304 -21.58 -5.71 7.67
C LEU A 304 -20.37 -5.34 6.82
N ILE A 305 -20.55 -4.50 5.79
CA ILE A 305 -19.52 -4.21 4.80
C ILE A 305 -18.79 -2.92 5.20
N PRO A 306 -17.48 -2.97 5.50
CA PRO A 306 -16.71 -1.78 5.88
C PRO A 306 -16.34 -0.94 4.66
N SER A 307 -16.47 0.38 4.81
CA SER A 307 -15.94 1.38 3.89
C SER A 307 -14.42 1.49 4.06
N LEU A 308 -13.69 0.93 3.10
CA LEU A 308 -12.22 0.95 3.02
C LEU A 308 -11.75 1.80 1.82
N PRO A 309 -10.61 2.51 1.91
CA PRO A 309 -10.13 3.40 0.86
C PRO A 309 -9.77 2.64 -0.43
N ASP A 310 -10.07 3.25 -1.58
CA ASP A 310 -9.83 2.71 -2.94
C ASP A 310 -10.45 1.31 -3.23
N ASP A 311 -11.36 0.82 -2.38
CA ASP A 311 -11.97 -0.52 -2.48
C ASP A 311 -13.28 -0.50 -3.30
N PRO A 312 -13.47 -1.40 -4.29
CA PRO A 312 -14.68 -1.44 -5.12
C PRO A 312 -15.97 -1.72 -4.32
N LYS A 313 -15.91 -2.43 -3.19
CA LYS A 313 -17.10 -2.69 -2.37
C LYS A 313 -17.58 -1.42 -1.67
N THR A 314 -16.65 -0.51 -1.33
CA THR A 314 -16.96 0.82 -0.77
C THR A 314 -17.65 1.66 -1.83
N ARG A 315 -17.06 1.76 -3.02
CA ARG A 315 -17.66 2.49 -4.16
C ARG A 315 -19.05 1.97 -4.51
N PHE A 316 -19.26 0.66 -4.48
CA PHE A 316 -20.59 0.10 -4.74
C PHE A 316 -21.60 0.44 -3.64
N LEU A 317 -21.23 0.42 -2.35
CA LEU A 317 -22.09 0.92 -1.28
C LEU A 317 -22.46 2.40 -1.47
N GLU A 318 -21.49 3.25 -1.82
CA GLU A 318 -21.68 4.68 -2.07
C GLU A 318 -22.67 4.92 -3.21
N GLU A 319 -22.56 4.17 -4.31
CA GLU A 319 -23.52 4.26 -5.43
C GLU A 319 -24.93 3.77 -5.05
N LEU A 320 -25.04 2.70 -4.26
CA LEU A 320 -26.33 2.22 -3.73
C LEU A 320 -27.00 3.26 -2.84
N VAL A 321 -26.20 3.99 -2.05
CA VAL A 321 -26.69 5.10 -1.22
C VAL A 321 -27.08 6.29 -2.09
N SER A 322 -26.20 6.77 -2.98
CA SER A 322 -26.47 7.89 -3.90
C SER A 322 -27.77 7.68 -4.67
N SER A 323 -27.92 6.54 -5.34
CA SER A 323 -29.13 6.19 -6.10
C SER A 323 -30.40 6.17 -5.22
N ALA A 324 -30.26 5.78 -3.95
CA ALA A 324 -31.38 5.79 -3.00
C ALA A 324 -31.67 7.18 -2.41
N LEU A 325 -30.73 8.12 -2.43
CA LEU A 325 -30.89 9.51 -2.02
C LEU A 325 -31.47 10.38 -3.15
N ASP A 326 -31.08 10.13 -4.41
CA ASP A 326 -31.53 10.85 -5.61
C ASP A 326 -33.03 10.71 -5.88
N THR A 327 -33.66 9.63 -5.40
CA THR A 327 -35.12 9.50 -5.49
C THR A 327 -35.79 10.60 -4.63
N PRO A 328 -36.91 11.21 -5.04
CA PRO A 328 -37.61 12.15 -4.17
C PRO A 328 -38.12 11.45 -2.91
N ALA A 329 -37.86 12.02 -1.73
CA ALA A 329 -38.49 11.53 -0.51
C ALA A 329 -40.01 11.76 -0.64
N THR A 330 -40.81 10.72 -0.40
CA THR A 330 -42.27 10.89 -0.34
C THR A 330 -42.61 11.86 0.78
N HIS A 331 -43.06 13.07 0.43
CA HIS A 331 -43.48 14.07 1.40
C HIS A 331 -44.56 13.47 2.31
N LYS A 332 -44.19 13.25 3.57
CA LYS A 332 -45.18 13.09 4.64
C LYS A 332 -45.46 14.48 5.17
N ASP A 333 -46.70 14.93 5.06
CA ASP A 333 -47.18 16.21 5.57
C ASP A 333 -47.17 16.26 7.11
N GLY A 334 -45.96 16.30 7.67
CA GLY A 334 -45.72 16.58 9.09
C GLY A 334 -45.68 18.07 9.31
N LYS A 335 -46.74 18.64 9.87
CA LYS A 335 -46.72 20.00 10.43
C LYS A 335 -45.75 20.06 11.62
N GLU A 336 -44.47 20.28 11.38
CA GLU A 336 -43.54 20.66 12.45
C GLU A 336 -43.83 22.09 12.92
N LYS A 337 -43.77 22.30 14.24
CA LYS A 337 -43.96 23.62 14.84
C LYS A 337 -42.70 24.46 14.60
N GLU A 338 -42.88 25.68 14.07
CA GLU A 338 -41.82 26.68 13.94
C GLU A 338 -41.32 27.14 15.33
N GLY A 339 -40.38 26.38 15.91
CA GLY A 339 -39.45 26.89 16.90
C GLY A 339 -38.21 27.47 16.20
N LYS A 340 -37.59 28.50 16.77
CA LYS A 340 -36.27 29.01 16.33
C LYS A 340 -35.18 27.95 16.55
N ARG A 341 -35.05 26.99 15.63
CA ARG A 341 -33.87 26.10 15.53
C ARG A 341 -32.69 26.91 15.00
N SER A 342 -31.48 26.64 15.47
CA SER A 342 -30.28 27.25 14.88
C SER A 342 -29.97 26.58 13.53
N ARG A 343 -29.24 27.27 12.65
CA ARG A 343 -28.78 26.70 11.37
C ARG A 343 -28.08 25.35 11.55
N LYS A 344 -27.30 25.21 12.63
CA LYS A 344 -26.58 23.98 12.98
C LYS A 344 -27.51 22.84 13.38
N ASP A 345 -28.64 23.13 14.03
CA ASP A 345 -29.62 22.11 14.41
C ASP A 345 -30.41 21.61 13.19
N VAL A 346 -30.61 22.47 12.18
CA VAL A 346 -31.21 22.09 10.90
C VAL A 346 -30.27 21.20 10.11
N GLU A 347 -29.02 21.63 9.90
CA GLU A 347 -27.95 20.86 9.22
C GLU A 347 -27.75 19.47 9.87
N ALA A 348 -27.65 19.41 11.20
CA ALA A 348 -27.52 18.13 11.92
C ALA A 348 -28.75 17.21 11.79
N ALA A 349 -29.96 17.78 11.64
CA ALA A 349 -31.19 17.02 11.43
C ALA A 349 -31.31 16.51 9.98
N GLU A 350 -30.85 17.29 9.01
CA GLU A 350 -30.73 16.90 7.61
C GLU A 350 -29.71 15.74 7.46
N ASP A 351 -28.51 15.88 8.04
CA ASP A 351 -27.49 14.82 8.13
C ASP A 351 -28.02 13.53 8.77
N GLU A 352 -28.85 13.63 9.82
CA GLU A 352 -29.46 12.45 10.44
C GLU A 352 -30.55 11.83 9.56
N ALA A 353 -31.36 12.64 8.89
CA ALA A 353 -32.37 12.16 7.95
C ALA A 353 -31.74 11.44 6.76
N GLU A 354 -30.66 11.99 6.19
CA GLU A 354 -29.90 11.38 5.12
C GLU A 354 -29.27 10.05 5.56
N ARG A 355 -28.56 10.01 6.69
CA ARG A 355 -27.98 8.76 7.23
C ARG A 355 -29.04 7.70 7.51
N ARG A 356 -30.19 8.08 8.08
CA ARG A 356 -31.32 7.17 8.33
C ARG A 356 -31.88 6.60 7.03
N ARG A 357 -31.90 7.41 5.96
CA ARG A 357 -32.33 7.01 4.62
C ARG A 357 -31.30 6.09 3.94
N ALA A 358 -30.01 6.41 4.01
CA ALA A 358 -28.91 5.59 3.52
C ALA A 358 -28.89 4.20 4.19
N HIS A 359 -28.96 4.15 5.52
CA HIS A 359 -29.14 2.90 6.28
C HIS A 359 -30.39 2.15 5.82
N GLY A 360 -31.52 2.84 5.68
CA GLY A 360 -32.79 2.24 5.25
C GLY A 360 -32.75 1.66 3.82
N ALA A 361 -31.94 2.22 2.93
CA ALA A 361 -31.71 1.69 1.59
C ALA A 361 -30.83 0.44 1.63
N LEU A 362 -29.67 0.53 2.28
CA LEU A 362 -28.73 -0.59 2.45
C LEU A 362 -29.33 -1.77 3.24
N ALA A 363 -30.28 -1.51 4.14
CA ALA A 363 -30.99 -2.54 4.89
C ALA A 363 -32.08 -3.29 4.10
N ARG A 364 -32.44 -2.83 2.88
CA ARG A 364 -33.40 -3.51 1.99
C ARG A 364 -32.75 -4.49 1.02
N ILE A 365 -31.47 -4.33 0.74
CA ILE A 365 -30.73 -5.14 -0.22
C ILE A 365 -30.16 -6.37 0.53
N PRO A 366 -30.50 -7.61 0.10
CA PRO A 366 -29.90 -8.82 0.66
C PRO A 366 -28.38 -8.83 0.48
N VAL A 367 -27.67 -9.43 1.46
CA VAL A 367 -26.19 -9.53 1.41
C VAL A 367 -25.73 -10.34 0.20
N ASP A 368 -26.49 -11.37 -0.17
CA ASP A 368 -26.12 -12.26 -1.27
C ASP A 368 -26.37 -11.56 -2.63
N GLU A 369 -27.47 -10.81 -2.77
CA GLU A 369 -27.73 -9.94 -3.93
C GLU A 369 -26.62 -8.89 -4.13
N PHE A 370 -26.09 -8.31 -3.04
CA PHE A 370 -24.95 -7.40 -3.12
C PHE A 370 -23.71 -8.09 -3.72
N TRP A 371 -23.38 -9.30 -3.27
CA TRP A 371 -22.20 -10.03 -3.76
C TRP A 371 -22.39 -10.61 -5.18
N GLU A 372 -23.61 -10.96 -5.58
CA GLU A 372 -23.96 -11.24 -6.97
C GLU A 372 -23.77 -9.98 -7.84
N ARG A 373 -24.30 -8.83 -7.40
CA ARG A 373 -24.18 -7.55 -8.09
C ARG A 373 -22.74 -7.04 -8.15
N MET A 374 -21.89 -7.41 -7.18
CA MET A 374 -20.45 -7.14 -7.21
C MET A 374 -19.74 -7.78 -8.42
N GLY A 375 -20.25 -8.89 -8.96
CA GLY A 375 -19.69 -9.52 -10.17
C GLY A 375 -19.78 -8.63 -11.42
N PHE A 376 -20.90 -7.90 -11.58
CA PHE A 376 -21.17 -7.07 -12.76
C PHE A 376 -20.51 -5.68 -12.71
N ARG A 377 -19.77 -5.37 -11.64
CA ARG A 377 -19.08 -4.09 -11.45
C ARG A 377 -17.91 -3.95 -12.42
N GLN A 378 -17.63 -2.74 -12.93
CA GLN A 378 -16.54 -2.50 -13.88
C GLN A 378 -15.18 -3.02 -13.35
N GLU A 379 -14.97 -2.95 -12.05
CA GLU A 379 -13.74 -3.40 -11.39
C GLU A 379 -13.59 -4.92 -11.33
N CYS A 380 -14.67 -5.68 -11.53
CA CYS A 380 -14.71 -7.14 -11.47
C CYS A 380 -15.09 -7.80 -12.81
N ALA A 381 -15.74 -7.06 -13.71
CA ALA A 381 -16.24 -7.54 -15.01
C ALA A 381 -15.32 -7.20 -16.20
N SER A 382 -14.17 -6.54 -15.98
CA SER A 382 -13.30 -6.04 -17.06
C SER A 382 -12.48 -7.11 -17.83
N GLY A 383 -12.94 -8.36 -17.89
CA GLY A 383 -12.32 -9.43 -18.68
C GLY A 383 -11.04 -10.05 -18.09
N ASP A 384 -10.67 -9.72 -16.85
CA ASP A 384 -9.55 -10.32 -16.11
C ASP A 384 -10.02 -10.75 -14.71
N VAL A 385 -9.34 -11.71 -14.10
CA VAL A 385 -9.73 -12.28 -12.81
C VAL A 385 -9.39 -11.32 -11.68
N THR A 386 -10.40 -10.91 -10.91
CA THR A 386 -10.21 -10.22 -9.64
C THR A 386 -10.71 -11.07 -8.48
N GLY A 387 -10.27 -10.77 -7.25
CA GLY A 387 -10.65 -11.55 -6.09
C GLY A 387 -10.58 -10.80 -4.77
N PHE A 388 -11.58 -11.00 -3.93
CA PHE A 388 -11.50 -10.66 -2.51
C PHE A 388 -10.81 -11.81 -1.79
N PHE A 389 -9.84 -11.49 -0.94
CA PHE A 389 -9.14 -12.47 -0.10
C PHE A 389 -9.14 -11.98 1.34
N SER A 390 -9.39 -12.91 2.27
CA SER A 390 -9.30 -12.64 3.70
C SER A 390 -8.70 -13.79 4.49
N ALA A 391 -7.94 -13.45 5.53
CA ALA A 391 -7.50 -14.35 6.58
C ALA A 391 -8.01 -13.83 7.93
N ARG A 392 -8.71 -14.66 8.69
CA ARG A 392 -9.24 -14.33 10.01
C ARG A 392 -8.61 -15.18 11.09
N VAL A 393 -8.36 -14.55 12.23
CA VAL A 393 -7.91 -15.17 13.48
C VAL A 393 -8.65 -14.53 14.66
N GLY A 394 -8.77 -15.26 15.76
CA GLY A 394 -9.39 -14.78 17.00
C GLY A 394 -10.04 -15.91 17.78
N PRO A 395 -10.67 -15.63 18.93
CA PRO A 395 -11.60 -16.58 19.52
C PRO A 395 -12.78 -16.84 18.57
N GLU A 396 -13.24 -18.10 18.48
CA GLU A 396 -14.47 -18.44 17.77
C GLU A 396 -15.63 -17.60 18.32
N SER A 397 -16.36 -16.93 17.42
CA SER A 397 -17.59 -16.23 17.79
C SER A 397 -18.68 -17.25 18.10
N LYS A 398 -18.77 -17.67 19.37
CA LYS A 398 -19.92 -18.43 19.88
C LYS A 398 -21.19 -17.66 19.53
N GLU A 399 -22.10 -18.32 18.80
CA GLU A 399 -23.34 -17.72 18.33
C GLU A 399 -24.11 -17.04 19.47
N ASP A 400 -24.75 -15.91 19.18
CA ASP A 400 -25.39 -15.01 20.15
C ASP A 400 -26.52 -15.65 20.98
N LYS A 401 -26.16 -16.44 22.00
CA LYS A 401 -27.04 -16.71 23.14
C LYS A 401 -27.00 -15.52 24.09
N GLU A 402 -27.91 -14.58 23.82
CA GLU A 402 -28.41 -13.54 24.73
C GLU A 402 -27.36 -12.94 25.71
N ARG A 403 -26.34 -12.26 25.19
CA ARG A 403 -25.54 -11.36 26.03
C ARG A 403 -26.44 -10.22 26.52
N SER A 404 -26.71 -10.16 27.82
CA SER A 404 -27.63 -9.20 28.43
C SER A 404 -27.18 -7.73 28.26
N PRO A 405 -28.12 -6.76 28.22
CA PRO A 405 -27.83 -5.38 27.87
C PRO A 405 -27.44 -4.51 29.09
N SER A 406 -26.34 -4.86 29.77
CA SER A 406 -25.78 -4.01 30.83
C SER A 406 -24.33 -4.39 31.17
N VAL A 407 -23.37 -3.74 30.51
CA VAL A 407 -22.02 -3.57 31.06
C VAL A 407 -21.64 -2.11 30.83
N GLU A 408 -21.27 -1.42 31.92
CA GLU A 408 -20.84 -0.02 31.92
C GLU A 408 -19.49 0.16 31.22
N GLU A 409 -18.96 1.39 31.21
CA GLU A 409 -17.75 1.78 30.46
C GLU A 409 -16.41 1.24 31.03
N VAL A 410 -16.37 -0.04 31.42
CA VAL A 410 -15.18 -0.70 31.94
C VAL A 410 -14.43 -1.41 30.80
N GLY A 411 -13.21 -0.96 30.50
CA GLY A 411 -12.25 -1.72 29.68
C GLY A 411 -12.49 -1.72 28.17
N ARG A 412 -12.78 -0.57 27.54
CA ARG A 412 -12.70 -0.45 26.07
C ARG A 412 -11.24 -0.54 25.62
N TYR A 413 -10.90 -1.42 24.68
CA TYR A 413 -9.55 -1.50 24.13
C TYR A 413 -9.17 -0.19 23.40
N GLU A 414 -8.04 0.38 23.81
CA GLU A 414 -7.35 1.47 23.11
C GLU A 414 -6.02 0.91 22.58
N PRO A 415 -5.71 1.03 21.27
CA PRO A 415 -4.44 0.58 20.73
C PRO A 415 -3.27 1.21 21.49
N PRO A 416 -2.24 0.44 21.84
CA PRO A 416 -1.09 0.98 22.55
C PRO A 416 -0.44 2.08 21.71
N ARG A 417 0.04 3.15 22.37
CA ARG A 417 0.86 4.17 21.71
C ARG A 417 2.08 3.48 21.11
N THR A 418 2.16 3.47 19.78
CA THR A 418 3.33 2.93 19.09
C THR A 418 4.50 3.91 19.29
N PRO A 419 5.65 3.46 19.84
CA PRO A 419 6.81 4.33 20.01
C PRO A 419 7.23 4.95 18.67
N TYR A 420 7.53 6.25 18.67
CA TYR A 420 7.93 7.01 17.49
C TYR A 420 6.94 6.98 16.31
N ALA A 421 5.65 6.75 16.59
CA ALA A 421 4.60 6.93 15.61
C ALA A 421 4.51 8.40 15.16
N VAL A 422 4.35 8.60 13.85
CA VAL A 422 4.28 9.91 13.20
C VAL A 422 2.84 10.35 12.96
N SER A 423 2.63 11.60 12.57
CA SER A 423 1.33 12.15 12.20
C SER A 423 0.80 11.50 10.91
N LYS A 424 -0.51 11.24 10.83
CA LYS A 424 -1.15 10.74 9.59
C LYS A 424 -0.84 11.64 8.37
N PRO A 425 -0.89 12.98 8.46
CA PRO A 425 -0.45 13.86 7.37
C PRO A 425 1.02 13.68 6.95
N LEU A 426 1.92 13.29 7.86
CA LEU A 426 3.31 12.98 7.49
C LEU A 426 3.40 11.69 6.67
N VAL A 427 2.68 10.62 7.06
CA VAL A 427 2.61 9.37 6.28
C VAL A 427 2.02 9.64 4.90
N GLU A 428 0.90 10.37 4.82
CA GLU A 428 0.25 10.78 3.57
C GLU A 428 1.19 11.61 2.68
N ARG A 429 1.94 12.57 3.26
CA ARG A 429 2.94 13.39 2.54
C ARG A 429 4.08 12.55 1.98
N ILE A 430 4.61 11.60 2.74
CA ILE A 430 5.73 10.75 2.31
C ILE A 430 5.27 9.73 1.25
N LEU A 431 4.06 9.17 1.38
CA LEU A 431 3.43 8.35 0.36
C LEU A 431 3.21 9.15 -0.93
N THR A 432 2.69 10.37 -0.83
CA THR A 432 2.49 11.28 -1.98
C THR A 432 3.81 11.62 -2.67
N SER A 433 4.89 11.83 -1.91
CA SER A 433 6.24 12.00 -2.46
C SER A 433 6.71 10.77 -3.25
N MET A 434 6.44 9.55 -2.76
CA MET A 434 6.74 8.31 -3.49
C MET A 434 5.92 8.18 -4.78
N LEU A 435 4.63 8.56 -4.72
CA LEU A 435 3.71 8.59 -5.87
C LEU A 435 4.02 9.71 -6.90
N ASN A 436 4.93 10.63 -6.57
CA ASN A 436 5.46 11.64 -7.48
C ASN A 436 6.91 11.35 -7.90
N THR A 437 7.47 10.19 -7.53
CA THR A 437 8.82 9.77 -7.91
C THR A 437 8.75 8.93 -9.20
N ASP A 438 9.58 9.25 -10.19
CA ASP A 438 9.54 8.60 -11.52
C ASP A 438 10.41 7.34 -11.59
N PHE A 439 9.79 6.20 -11.96
CA PHE A 439 10.44 4.91 -12.17
C PHE A 439 10.45 4.47 -13.65
N GLY A 440 10.19 5.38 -14.60
CA GLY A 440 10.17 5.09 -16.04
C GLY A 440 11.54 4.70 -16.62
N THR A 441 12.64 5.12 -15.99
CA THR A 441 13.99 4.63 -16.35
C THR A 441 14.82 4.31 -15.11
N ARG A 442 15.87 3.50 -15.28
CA ARG A 442 16.80 3.16 -14.19
C ARG A 442 17.47 4.40 -13.59
N ALA A 443 17.87 5.37 -14.41
CA ALA A 443 18.52 6.59 -13.89
C ALA A 443 17.56 7.40 -12.99
N LEU A 444 16.31 7.57 -13.42
CA LEU A 444 15.27 8.27 -12.66
C LEU A 444 14.92 7.51 -11.37
N ALA A 445 14.73 6.19 -11.45
CA ALA A 445 14.41 5.35 -10.31
C ALA A 445 15.46 5.44 -9.18
N TYR A 446 16.75 5.45 -9.53
CA TYR A 446 17.85 5.56 -8.56
C TYR A 446 17.95 6.98 -7.98
N ALA A 447 17.98 8.02 -8.83
CA ALA A 447 18.05 9.42 -8.36
C ALA A 447 16.84 9.79 -7.50
N GLY A 448 15.64 9.40 -7.92
CA GLY A 448 14.40 9.56 -7.18
C GLY A 448 14.39 8.79 -5.86
N THR A 449 14.97 7.58 -5.81
CA THR A 449 15.14 6.83 -4.56
C THR A 449 16.02 7.59 -3.56
N ASP A 450 17.18 8.11 -3.98
CA ASP A 450 18.07 8.84 -3.07
C ASP A 450 17.42 10.13 -2.56
N MET A 451 16.73 10.88 -3.43
CA MET A 451 15.95 12.06 -3.04
C MET A 451 14.83 11.71 -2.05
N TRP A 452 14.05 10.66 -2.33
CA TRP A 452 12.96 10.22 -1.47
C TRP A 452 13.46 9.75 -0.10
N LEU A 453 14.55 8.97 -0.05
CA LEU A 453 15.15 8.52 1.21
C LEU A 453 15.72 9.68 2.03
N ALA A 454 16.41 10.64 1.40
CA ALA A 454 16.93 11.82 2.08
C ALA A 454 15.82 12.71 2.63
N SER A 455 14.78 12.97 1.83
CA SER A 455 13.61 13.75 2.24
C SER A 455 12.85 13.05 3.38
N THR A 456 12.53 11.76 3.21
CA THR A 456 11.82 10.95 4.22
C THR A 456 12.59 10.94 5.55
N ARG A 457 13.91 10.76 5.52
CA ARG A 457 14.75 10.84 6.73
C ARG A 457 14.63 12.20 7.41
N ALA A 458 14.80 13.29 6.66
CA ALA A 458 14.74 14.64 7.23
C ALA A 458 13.38 14.94 7.86
N LEU A 459 12.28 14.60 7.19
CA LEU A 459 10.93 14.87 7.67
C LEU A 459 10.54 14.00 8.89
N VAL A 460 11.05 12.77 8.99
CA VAL A 460 10.82 11.90 10.16
C VAL A 460 11.66 12.36 11.36
N ILE A 461 12.90 12.79 11.16
CA ILE A 461 13.74 13.32 12.24
C ILE A 461 13.17 14.63 12.82
N ASP A 462 12.61 15.50 11.96
CA ASP A 462 11.94 16.73 12.38
C ASP A 462 10.76 16.46 13.33
N GLU A 463 9.99 15.38 13.10
CA GLU A 463 8.81 15.06 13.91
C GLU A 463 9.09 14.14 15.12
N VAL A 464 9.97 13.14 15.01
CA VAL A 464 10.20 12.11 16.05
C VAL A 464 11.68 11.86 16.41
N GLY A 465 12.60 12.68 15.90
CA GLY A 465 14.04 12.64 16.22
C GLY A 465 14.82 11.50 15.56
N GLU A 466 16.15 11.52 15.76
CA GLU A 466 17.08 10.49 15.25
C GLU A 466 16.80 9.09 15.82
N ASP A 467 16.39 9.01 17.09
CA ASP A 467 15.96 7.75 17.71
C ASP A 467 14.71 7.19 17.02
N GLY A 468 13.76 8.06 16.65
CA GLY A 468 12.55 7.67 15.94
C GLY A 468 12.82 7.23 14.50
N TRP A 469 13.74 7.89 13.79
CA TRP A 469 14.23 7.42 12.50
C TRP A 469 14.92 6.05 12.61
N THR A 470 15.74 5.84 13.65
CA THR A 470 16.43 4.57 13.91
C THR A 470 15.45 3.45 14.28
N ALA A 471 14.41 3.75 15.06
CA ALA A 471 13.31 2.84 15.37
C ALA A 471 12.39 2.56 14.18
N SER A 472 12.40 3.43 13.16
CA SER A 472 11.62 3.28 11.92
C SER A 472 12.39 2.57 10.80
N THR A 473 13.71 2.37 10.94
CA THR A 473 14.57 1.86 9.85
C THR A 473 15.49 0.70 10.24
N ALA A 474 15.77 -0.18 9.29
CA ALA A 474 16.69 -1.30 9.47
C ALA A 474 17.45 -1.61 8.19
N ARG A 475 18.59 -2.28 8.33
CA ARG A 475 19.34 -2.90 7.24
C ARG A 475 19.34 -4.42 7.42
N ILE A 476 19.27 -5.15 6.32
CA ILE A 476 19.35 -6.61 6.26
C ILE A 476 20.52 -6.93 5.32
N ALA A 477 21.53 -7.58 5.86
CA ALA A 477 22.75 -7.92 5.14
C ALA A 477 22.45 -8.87 3.94
N PRO A 478 23.27 -8.84 2.88
CA PRO A 478 23.21 -9.84 1.81
C PRO A 478 23.34 -11.25 2.39
N LYS A 479 22.57 -12.19 1.84
CA LYS A 479 22.63 -13.60 2.22
C LYS A 479 22.81 -14.44 0.96
N ALA A 480 24.02 -14.97 0.81
CA ALA A 480 24.41 -15.73 -0.36
C ALA A 480 23.40 -16.84 -0.67
N MET A 481 23.03 -16.95 -1.95
CA MET A 481 22.23 -18.06 -2.46
C MET A 481 23.05 -19.35 -2.28
N ALA A 482 22.66 -20.21 -1.34
CA ALA A 482 23.16 -21.58 -1.28
C ALA A 482 22.92 -22.23 -2.65
N GLY A 483 23.98 -22.79 -3.24
CA GLY A 483 24.07 -23.02 -4.69
C GLY A 483 22.90 -23.81 -5.27
N SER A 484 21.98 -23.10 -5.91
CA SER A 484 21.01 -23.67 -6.84
C SER A 484 21.24 -23.05 -8.20
N ALA A 485 21.82 -23.83 -9.10
CA ALA A 485 21.97 -23.44 -10.49
C ALA A 485 20.58 -23.42 -11.14
N VAL A 486 19.92 -22.26 -11.09
CA VAL A 486 18.70 -22.02 -11.86
C VAL A 486 19.08 -22.06 -13.33
N ALA A 487 18.83 -23.22 -13.97
CA ALA A 487 18.97 -23.36 -15.40
C ALA A 487 18.13 -22.26 -16.09
N PRO A 488 18.66 -21.59 -17.13
CA PRO A 488 17.90 -20.57 -17.83
C PRO A 488 16.59 -21.16 -18.36
N PRO A 489 15.48 -20.40 -18.36
CA PRO A 489 14.21 -20.90 -18.85
C PRO A 489 14.37 -21.39 -20.30
N PRO A 490 13.78 -22.54 -20.67
CA PRO A 490 13.94 -23.09 -22.00
C PRO A 490 13.45 -22.06 -23.02
N LYS A 491 14.34 -21.70 -23.96
CA LYS A 491 13.99 -20.78 -25.06
C LYS A 491 12.76 -21.33 -25.77
N ARG A 492 11.64 -20.62 -25.64
CA ARG A 492 10.41 -20.93 -26.37
C ARG A 492 10.75 -20.82 -27.85
N LYS A 493 10.73 -21.94 -28.58
CA LYS A 493 10.89 -21.90 -30.04
C LYS A 493 9.72 -21.08 -30.58
N GLU A 494 10.02 -20.09 -31.41
CA GLU A 494 8.99 -19.45 -32.23
C GLU A 494 8.50 -20.49 -33.23
N GLU A 495 7.29 -21.01 -33.00
CA GLU A 495 6.58 -21.75 -34.05
C GLU A 495 6.21 -20.75 -35.15
N THR A 496 6.99 -20.78 -36.23
CA THR A 496 6.71 -20.04 -37.44
C THR A 496 5.46 -20.66 -38.06
N VAL A 497 4.28 -20.10 -37.75
CA VAL A 497 3.00 -20.52 -38.35
C VAL A 497 3.03 -20.19 -39.84
N THR A 498 3.45 -21.15 -40.65
CA THR A 498 3.43 -21.04 -42.11
C THR A 498 1.98 -21.02 -42.58
N MET A 499 1.47 -19.81 -42.84
CA MET A 499 0.15 -19.57 -43.43
C MET A 499 0.01 -20.35 -44.74
N LEU A 500 -0.85 -21.38 -44.73
CA LEU A 500 -1.12 -22.19 -45.91
C LEU A 500 -1.91 -21.35 -46.94
N GLN A 501 -1.29 -20.99 -48.06
CA GLN A 501 -2.00 -20.27 -49.11
C GLN A 501 -3.08 -21.17 -49.78
N PRO A 502 -4.31 -20.68 -49.98
CA PRO A 502 -5.36 -21.46 -50.61
C PRO A 502 -5.06 -21.71 -52.10
N ARG A 503 -5.04 -22.98 -52.50
CA ARG A 503 -4.83 -23.40 -53.89
C ARG A 503 -5.90 -22.82 -54.82
N LYS A 504 -5.49 -22.12 -55.87
CA LYS A 504 -6.37 -21.67 -56.96
C LYS A 504 -7.05 -22.89 -57.61
N LYS A 505 -8.38 -22.96 -57.58
CA LYS A 505 -9.15 -23.92 -58.39
C LYS A 505 -9.00 -23.56 -59.87
N LYS A 506 -8.64 -24.52 -60.71
CA LYS A 506 -8.79 -24.41 -62.17
C LYS A 506 -10.28 -24.20 -62.47
N ARG A 507 -10.61 -23.20 -63.29
CA ARG A 507 -11.84 -23.20 -64.06
C ARG A 507 -11.70 -24.19 -65.21
N VAL A 508 -12.82 -24.84 -65.54
CA VAL A 508 -13.03 -25.67 -66.74
C VAL A 508 -12.93 -24.77 -67.97
#